data_AF-A0A7S1X0R4-F1
#
_entry.id   AF-A0A7S1X0R4-F1
#
_cell.length_a   1.000
_cell.length_b   1.000
_cell.length_c   1.000
_cell.angle_alpha   90.00
_cell.angle_beta   90.00
_cell.angle_gamma   90.00
#
_symmetry.space_group_name_H-M   'P 1'
#
loop_
_entity.id
_entity.type
_entity.pdbx_description
1 polymer ?
#
loop_
_entity_poly.entity_id
_entity_poly.type
_entity_poly.pdbx_seq_one_letter_code
_entity_poly.pdbx_strand_id
1 'polypeptide(L)'
;EHKERAYLAQHPLFDQIPSLRRDIMTPEYCSLGEGEIQAVNAWFGPAGTISCLHHDPHQNLLAQVVGKKYIRLYSPAETNNLYAHEGMNSNTSQVELDRTGEAARFPRFANAQFRDTVLEAGQML
;
A
#
# COMPACT_ATOMS: atom_id res chain seq x y z
N GLU A 1 4.46 -26.44 -0.77
CA GLU A 1 5.69 -25.88 -0.17
C GLU A 1 5.46 -24.42 0.18
N HIS A 2 5.62 -24.03 1.45
CA HIS A 2 5.71 -22.62 1.84
C HIS A 2 7.10 -22.12 1.47
N LYS A 3 7.27 -21.57 0.26
CA LYS A 3 8.49 -20.82 -0.07
C LYS A 3 8.51 -19.54 0.74
N GLU A 4 9.60 -19.29 1.46
CA GLU A 4 9.87 -17.97 2.03
C GLU A 4 9.83 -16.92 0.92
N ARG A 5 9.05 -15.86 1.14
CA ARG A 5 8.89 -14.74 0.19
C ARG A 5 9.60 -13.54 0.78
N ALA A 6 10.65 -13.09 0.12
CA ALA A 6 11.30 -11.82 0.45
C ALA A 6 10.55 -10.66 -0.22
N TYR A 7 10.33 -9.58 0.53
CA TYR A 7 9.72 -8.35 0.02
C TYR A 7 10.54 -7.16 0.50
N LEU A 8 11.22 -6.48 -0.44
CA LEU A 8 11.85 -5.20 -0.17
C LEU A 8 10.75 -4.13 -0.23
N ALA A 9 10.19 -3.78 0.92
CA ALA A 9 9.09 -2.82 1.02
C ALA A 9 9.56 -1.53 1.69
N GLN A 10 9.00 -0.40 1.25
CA GLN A 10 9.19 0.91 1.89
C GLN A 10 10.68 1.29 2.04
N HIS A 11 11.48 0.98 1.03
CA HIS A 11 12.94 1.21 1.07
C HIS A 11 13.33 2.43 0.22
N PRO A 12 14.15 3.38 0.73
CA PRO A 12 14.61 4.54 -0.03
C PRO A 12 15.72 4.16 -1.03
N LEU A 13 15.40 3.26 -1.96
CA LEU A 13 16.35 2.65 -2.90
C LEU A 13 17.00 3.68 -3.82
N PHE A 14 16.27 4.73 -4.19
CA PHE A 14 16.73 5.75 -5.13
C PHE A 14 17.76 6.70 -4.51
N ASP A 15 17.71 6.90 -3.20
CA ASP A 15 18.75 7.64 -2.47
C ASP A 15 20.03 6.80 -2.37
N GLN A 16 19.88 5.49 -2.21
CA GLN A 16 21.00 4.55 -2.15
C GLN A 16 21.67 4.34 -3.52
N ILE A 17 20.88 4.35 -4.61
CA ILE A 17 21.36 4.06 -5.96
C ILE A 17 20.99 5.23 -6.90
N PRO A 18 21.83 6.29 -6.97
CA PRO A 18 21.53 7.49 -7.75
C PRO A 18 21.34 7.27 -9.25
N SER A 19 21.83 6.15 -9.81
CA SER A 19 21.53 5.80 -11.19
C SER A 19 20.05 5.50 -11.42
N LEU A 20 19.40 4.78 -10.51
CA LEU A 20 17.97 4.51 -10.58
C LEU A 20 17.14 5.77 -10.35
N ARG A 21 17.63 6.72 -9.55
CA ARG A 21 16.95 8.00 -9.32
C ARG A 21 16.76 8.81 -10.60
N ARG A 22 17.64 8.66 -11.59
CA ARG A 22 17.56 9.33 -12.89
C ARG A 22 16.50 8.74 -13.81
N ASP A 23 16.05 7.52 -13.53
CA ASP A 23 15.04 6.82 -14.34
C ASP A 23 13.61 7.19 -13.92
N ILE A 24 13.45 7.97 -12.85
CA ILE A 24 12.16 8.42 -12.34
C ILE A 24 12.14 9.94 -12.16
N MET A 25 10.95 10.52 -12.20
CA MET A 25 10.72 11.92 -11.90
C MET A 25 9.59 12.08 -10.88
N THR A 26 9.60 13.21 -10.18
CA THR A 26 8.47 13.61 -9.35
C THR A 26 7.29 13.96 -10.27
N PRO A 27 6.11 13.35 -10.09
CA PRO A 27 4.91 13.74 -10.85
C PRO A 27 4.51 15.19 -10.58
N GLU A 28 4.07 15.92 -11.61
CA GLU A 28 3.67 17.33 -11.47
C GLU A 28 2.54 17.54 -10.45
N TYR A 29 1.67 16.53 -10.25
CA TYR A 29 0.60 16.57 -9.26
C TYR A 29 1.10 16.81 -7.84
N CYS A 30 2.34 16.43 -7.51
CA CYS A 30 2.94 16.70 -6.20
C CYS A 30 3.07 18.21 -5.91
N SER A 31 3.15 19.06 -6.95
CA SER A 31 3.21 20.51 -6.79
C SER A 31 1.90 21.14 -6.30
N LEU A 32 0.79 20.39 -6.32
CA LEU A 32 -0.51 20.84 -5.81
C LEU A 32 -0.64 20.69 -4.29
N GLY A 33 0.24 19.90 -3.66
CA GLY A 33 0.27 19.70 -2.23
C GLY A 33 0.95 20.84 -1.49
N GLU A 34 0.60 21.01 -0.21
CA GLU A 34 1.37 21.87 0.69
C GLU A 34 2.55 21.08 1.28
N GLY A 35 3.75 21.65 1.19
CA GLY A 35 4.97 21.08 1.78
C GLY A 35 5.86 20.30 0.79
N GLU A 36 6.87 19.64 1.35
CA GLU A 36 7.90 18.94 0.60
C GLU A 36 7.57 17.44 0.43
N ILE A 37 8.19 16.81 -0.56
CA ILE A 37 8.12 15.36 -0.74
C ILE A 37 8.73 14.68 0.49
N GLN A 38 7.95 13.83 1.15
CA GLN A 38 8.38 13.19 2.39
C GLN A 38 9.32 12.01 2.14
N ALA A 39 9.02 11.16 1.16
CA ALA A 39 9.84 10.00 0.83
C ALA A 39 9.61 9.54 -0.61
N VAL A 40 10.64 8.97 -1.22
CA VAL A 40 10.56 8.24 -2.49
C VAL A 40 11.06 6.82 -2.26
N ASN A 41 10.13 5.89 -2.12
CA ASN A 41 10.42 4.50 -1.78
C ASN A 41 10.24 3.56 -2.97
N ALA A 42 10.93 2.42 -2.91
CA ALA A 42 10.75 1.30 -3.80
C ALA A 42 10.06 0.14 -3.06
N TRP A 43 9.22 -0.58 -3.82
CA TRP A 43 8.62 -1.85 -3.41
C TRP A 43 8.95 -2.89 -4.46
N PHE A 44 9.77 -3.87 -4.08
CA PHE A 44 10.29 -4.89 -4.98
C PHE A 44 10.19 -6.28 -4.37
N GLY A 45 9.52 -7.19 -5.07
CA GLY A 45 9.32 -8.56 -4.60
C GLY A 45 8.69 -9.46 -5.66
N PRO A 46 8.64 -10.78 -5.40
CA PRO A 46 8.02 -11.75 -6.30
C PRO A 46 6.49 -11.63 -6.28
N ALA A 47 5.82 -12.35 -7.18
CA ALA A 47 4.37 -12.47 -7.15
C ALA A 47 3.87 -13.02 -5.80
N GLY A 48 2.79 -12.43 -5.27
CA GLY A 48 2.17 -12.84 -4.01
C GLY A 48 2.78 -12.22 -2.75
N THR A 49 3.59 -11.16 -2.86
CA THR A 49 3.87 -10.28 -1.71
C THR A 49 2.62 -9.50 -1.32
N ILE A 50 2.36 -9.37 -0.02
CA ILE A 50 1.20 -8.70 0.53
C ILE A 50 1.67 -7.58 1.47
N SER A 51 1.11 -6.39 1.29
CA SER A 51 1.12 -5.34 2.30
C SER A 51 -0.23 -5.39 3.00
N CYS A 52 -0.24 -5.59 4.33
CA CYS A 52 -1.49 -5.61 5.11
C CYS A 52 -2.27 -4.30 4.94
N LEU A 53 -3.58 -4.32 5.17
CA LEU A 53 -4.40 -3.13 5.08
C LEU A 53 -3.97 -2.11 6.15
N HIS A 54 -3.57 -0.92 5.73
CA HIS A 54 -3.10 0.15 6.59
C HIS A 54 -3.45 1.52 5.98
N HIS A 55 -3.18 2.58 6.71
CA HIS A 55 -3.16 3.93 6.18
C HIS A 55 -1.82 4.62 6.48
N ASP A 56 -1.46 5.56 5.61
CA ASP A 56 -0.29 6.40 5.73
C ASP A 56 -0.67 7.79 6.26
N PRO A 57 0.27 8.53 6.89
CA PRO A 57 0.03 9.89 7.35
C PRO A 57 0.09 10.96 6.24
N HIS A 58 0.55 10.60 5.04
CA HIS A 58 0.74 11.51 3.91
C HIS A 58 -0.05 11.07 2.68
N GLN A 59 -0.29 12.00 1.76
CA GLN A 59 -0.77 11.67 0.42
C GLN A 59 0.29 10.84 -0.31
N ASN A 60 -0.13 9.94 -1.19
CA ASN A 60 0.77 9.03 -1.90
C ASN A 60 0.44 8.96 -3.38
N LEU A 61 1.46 8.67 -4.19
CA LEU A 61 1.34 8.29 -5.59
C LEU A 61 2.11 6.98 -5.78
N LEU A 62 1.38 5.89 -6.00
CA LEU A 62 1.97 4.58 -6.22
C LEU A 62 2.09 4.34 -7.73
N ALA A 63 3.31 4.44 -8.26
CA ALA A 63 3.60 4.12 -9.67
C ALA A 63 3.99 2.65 -9.84
N GLN A 64 3.33 1.93 -10.74
CA GLN A 64 3.66 0.54 -11.05
C GLN A 64 4.58 0.45 -12.26
N VAL A 65 5.80 -0.06 -12.05
CA VAL A 65 6.82 -0.17 -13.13
C VAL A 65 6.82 -1.55 -13.79
N VAL A 66 6.83 -2.62 -13.00
CA VAL A 66 6.91 -4.01 -13.49
C VAL A 66 5.81 -4.87 -12.89
N GLY A 67 5.11 -5.64 -13.71
CA GLY A 67 4.05 -6.54 -13.26
C GLY A 67 2.74 -5.79 -12.93
N LYS A 68 1.94 -6.37 -12.04
CA LYS A 68 0.64 -5.82 -11.62
C LYS A 68 0.39 -6.01 -10.14
N LYS A 69 -0.37 -5.11 -9.52
CA LYS A 69 -0.81 -5.21 -8.13
C LYS A 69 -2.32 -5.12 -8.05
N TYR A 70 -2.95 -6.04 -7.35
CA TYR A 70 -4.32 -5.87 -6.87
C TYR A 70 -4.29 -4.93 -5.66
N ILE A 71 -5.14 -3.91 -5.67
CA ILE A 71 -5.21 -2.90 -4.61
C ILE A 71 -6.66 -2.73 -4.21
N ARG A 72 -6.92 -2.79 -2.90
CA ARG A 72 -8.19 -2.48 -2.28
C ARG A 72 -8.07 -1.23 -1.42
N LEU A 73 -8.95 -0.26 -1.65
CA LEU A 73 -9.02 1.00 -0.92
C LEU A 73 -10.31 1.11 -0.12
N TYR A 74 -10.18 1.58 1.11
CA TYR A 74 -11.30 1.93 1.98
C TYR A 74 -11.26 3.43 2.29
N SER A 75 -12.44 4.06 2.33
CA SER A 75 -12.55 5.45 2.77
C SER A 75 -12.22 5.55 4.27
N PRO A 76 -11.65 6.67 4.76
CA PRO A 76 -11.53 6.93 6.18
C PRO A 76 -12.86 6.81 6.95
N ALA A 77 -14.01 7.01 6.28
CA ALA A 77 -15.33 6.79 6.87
C ALA A 77 -15.57 5.33 7.31
N GLU A 78 -14.85 4.37 6.74
CA GLU A 78 -14.95 2.94 7.06
C GLU A 78 -14.06 2.51 8.23
N THR A 79 -13.26 3.41 8.83
CA THR A 79 -12.27 3.08 9.87
C THR A 79 -12.84 2.18 10.99
N ASN A 80 -14.07 2.45 11.44
CA ASN A 80 -14.73 1.68 12.50
C ASN A 80 -15.12 0.24 12.11
N ASN A 81 -15.08 -0.07 10.81
CA ASN A 81 -15.33 -1.39 10.23
C ASN A 81 -14.03 -2.16 9.93
N LEU A 82 -12.86 -1.52 10.04
CA LEU A 82 -11.56 -2.09 9.66
C LEU A 82 -10.74 -2.63 10.83
N TYR A 83 -11.21 -2.49 12.07
CA TYR A 83 -10.57 -3.10 13.24
C TYR A 83 -9.07 -2.82 13.34
N ALA A 84 -8.68 -1.54 13.42
CA ALA A 84 -7.30 -1.16 13.64
C ALA A 84 -6.71 -1.82 14.89
N HIS A 85 -5.40 -2.08 14.90
CA HIS A 85 -4.69 -2.45 16.12
C HIS A 85 -4.70 -1.31 17.15
N GLU A 86 -4.43 -1.62 18.42
CA GLU A 86 -4.24 -0.60 19.45
C GLU A 86 -2.75 -0.21 19.58
N GLY A 87 -2.49 1.03 20.01
CA GLY A 87 -1.14 1.51 20.28
C GLY A 87 -0.31 1.80 19.01
N MET A 88 0.92 1.30 18.97
CA MET A 88 1.93 1.68 17.97
C MET A 88 1.56 1.28 16.53
N ASN A 89 0.72 0.27 16.34
CA ASN A 89 0.29 -0.22 15.03
C ASN A 89 -1.14 0.23 14.67
N SER A 90 -1.63 1.30 15.30
CA SER A 90 -3.00 1.79 15.12
C SER A 90 -3.35 2.24 13.71
N ASN A 91 -2.37 2.40 12.84
CA ASN A 91 -2.61 2.65 11.42
C ASN A 91 -2.84 1.39 10.59
N THR A 92 -2.71 0.19 11.18
CA THR A 92 -2.82 -1.10 10.50
C THR A 92 -4.08 -1.84 10.97
N SER A 93 -4.81 -2.42 10.03
CA SER A 93 -5.98 -3.26 10.27
C SER A 93 -5.57 -4.66 10.77
N GLN A 94 -6.36 -5.21 11.68
CA GLN A 94 -6.27 -6.60 12.11
C GLN A 94 -6.82 -7.59 11.07
N VAL A 95 -7.54 -7.09 10.05
CA VAL A 95 -8.22 -7.92 9.05
C VAL A 95 -7.24 -8.36 7.97
N GLU A 96 -7.19 -9.67 7.74
CA GLU A 96 -6.38 -10.27 6.66
C GLU A 96 -7.27 -10.60 5.45
N LEU A 97 -7.25 -9.75 4.40
CA LEU A 97 -8.16 -9.83 3.26
C LEU A 97 -8.20 -11.21 2.55
N ASP A 98 -7.07 -11.93 2.53
CA ASP A 98 -6.93 -13.20 1.82
C ASP A 98 -7.19 -14.42 2.73
N ARG A 99 -7.55 -14.21 4.01
CA ARG A 99 -7.74 -15.29 4.99
C ARG A 99 -9.21 -15.69 5.09
N THR A 100 -9.46 -17.00 5.00
CA THR A 100 -10.79 -17.57 5.21
C THR A 100 -11.25 -17.41 6.67
N GLY A 101 -12.49 -17.00 6.88
CA GLY A 101 -13.12 -16.93 8.21
C GLY A 101 -13.04 -15.58 8.92
N GLU A 102 -12.45 -14.56 8.28
CA GLU A 102 -12.32 -13.22 8.85
C GLU A 102 -13.67 -12.56 9.15
N ALA A 103 -14.70 -12.83 8.35
CA ALA A 103 -16.05 -12.31 8.59
C ALA A 103 -16.64 -12.73 9.94
N ALA A 104 -16.28 -13.90 10.47
CA ALA A 104 -16.73 -14.36 11.79
C ALA A 104 -15.99 -13.64 12.93
N ARG A 105 -14.72 -13.29 12.72
CA ARG A 105 -13.88 -12.57 13.70
C ARG A 105 -14.15 -11.06 13.68
N PHE A 106 -14.46 -10.51 12.51
CA PHE A 106 -14.59 -9.09 12.23
C PHE A 106 -15.94 -8.79 11.55
N PRO A 107 -17.07 -8.95 12.25
CA PRO A 107 -18.40 -8.90 11.64
C PRO A 107 -18.76 -7.56 10.97
N ARG A 108 -18.23 -6.43 11.44
CA ARG A 108 -18.47 -5.12 10.81
C ARG A 108 -17.76 -4.98 9.47
N PHE A 109 -16.65 -5.70 9.29
CA PHE A 109 -15.85 -5.65 8.07
C PHE A 109 -16.62 -6.19 6.86
N ALA A 110 -17.53 -7.14 7.07
CA ALA A 110 -18.35 -7.73 6.01
C ALA A 110 -19.20 -6.69 5.24
N ASN A 111 -19.52 -5.56 5.87
CA ASN A 111 -20.31 -4.49 5.25
C ASN A 111 -19.47 -3.27 4.83
N ALA A 112 -18.15 -3.30 5.05
CA ALA A 112 -17.27 -2.19 4.77
C ALA A 112 -17.21 -1.93 3.25
N GLN A 113 -17.47 -0.69 2.85
CA GLN A 113 -17.46 -0.32 1.43
C GLN A 113 -16.02 -0.09 0.95
N PHE A 114 -15.68 -0.63 -0.22
CA PHE A 114 -14.34 -0.52 -0.79
C PHE A 114 -14.36 -0.26 -2.29
N ARG A 115 -13.20 0.14 -2.81
CA ARG A 115 -12.90 0.20 -4.24
C ARG A 115 -11.71 -0.68 -4.52
N ASP A 116 -11.82 -1.49 -5.56
CA ASP A 116 -10.75 -2.36 -6.03
C ASP A 116 -10.23 -1.89 -7.38
N THR A 117 -8.94 -2.09 -7.61
CA THR A 117 -8.32 -1.93 -8.91
C THR A 117 -7.16 -2.90 -9.08
N VAL A 118 -6.81 -3.16 -10.35
CA VAL A 118 -5.54 -3.80 -10.70
C VAL A 118 -4.66 -2.73 -11.33
N LEU A 119 -3.61 -2.35 -10.61
CA LEU A 119 -2.62 -1.40 -11.09
C LEU A 119 -1.60 -2.12 -11.97
N GLU A 120 -1.54 -1.75 -13.24
CA GLU A 120 -0.67 -2.33 -14.26
C GLU A 120 0.56 -1.46 -14.54
N ALA A 121 1.57 -2.03 -15.19
CA ALA A 121 2.78 -1.30 -15.57
C ALA A 121 2.47 -0.02 -16.36
N GLY A 122 3.07 1.10 -15.94
CA GLY A 122 2.85 2.43 -16.51
C GLY A 122 1.70 3.22 -15.87
N GLN A 123 0.90 2.60 -14.99
CA GLN A 123 -0.16 3.27 -14.27
C GLN A 123 0.31 3.82 -12.92
N MET A 124 -0.46 4.78 -12.41
CA MET A 124 -0.26 5.42 -11.10
C MET A 124 -1.60 5.46 -10.37
N LEU A 125 -1.57 5.15 -9.07
CA LEU A 125 -2.71 5.25 -8.16
C LEU A 125 -2.45 6.33 -7.11
#